data_AF-A0A5Q2RGA8-F1
#
_entry.id   AF-A0A5Q2RGA8-F1
#
_cell.length_a   1.000
_cell.length_b   1.000
_cell.length_c   1.000
_cell.angle_alpha   90.00
_cell.angle_beta   90.00
_cell.angle_gamma   90.00
#
_symmetry.space_group_name_H-M   'P 1'
#
loop_
_entity.id
_entity.type
_entity.pdbx_description
1 polymer ?
#
loop_
_entity_poly.entity_id
_entity_poly.type
_entity_poly.pdbx_seq_one_letter_code
_entity_poly.pdbx_strand_id
1 'polypeptide(L)'
;MTTGDAVGFDFEGSLQLARQLWQLADLIQSEDADREVDADTATAKFEGPHADSFVARREQERTSRTTVISALRDDARNWAEAWATAMDQQNKNNRAARVEEIRENRGALERFGDLFVGDDSDEQVPMPDPVAVPSAPDFAPTATPNVY
;
A
#
# COMPACT_ATOMS: atom_id res chain seq x y z
N MET A 1 21.32 3.78 27.48
CA MET A 1 20.93 3.23 26.17
C MET A 1 19.53 3.75 25.93
N THR A 2 19.41 4.89 25.26
CA THR A 2 18.11 5.45 24.88
C THR A 2 17.54 4.52 23.81
N THR A 3 16.48 3.80 24.15
CA THR A 3 15.61 3.14 23.18
C THR A 3 15.25 4.16 22.12
N GLY A 4 15.70 3.95 20.88
CA GLY A 4 15.22 4.75 19.76
C GLY A 4 13.71 4.59 19.72
N ASP A 5 12.97 5.69 19.80
CA ASP A 5 11.52 5.68 19.71
C ASP A 5 11.12 4.83 18.50
N ALA A 6 10.25 3.84 18.73
CA ALA A 6 9.72 3.02 17.64
C ALA A 6 9.04 3.95 16.64
N VAL A 7 9.60 4.07 15.43
CA VAL A 7 9.01 4.89 14.37
C VAL A 7 7.64 4.28 14.06
N GLY A 8 6.57 5.00 14.39
CA GLY A 8 5.21 4.59 14.08
C GLY A 8 4.98 4.56 12.57
N PHE A 9 4.28 3.54 12.09
CA PHE A 9 3.93 3.44 10.67
C PHE A 9 2.87 4.48 10.31
N ASP A 10 3.13 5.30 9.29
CA ASP A 10 2.19 6.30 8.78
C ASP A 10 1.17 5.66 7.82
N PHE A 11 0.09 5.12 8.40
CA PHE A 11 -0.97 4.46 7.66
C PHE A 11 -1.71 5.39 6.69
N GLU A 12 -1.89 6.66 7.05
CA GLU A 12 -2.60 7.62 6.21
C GLU A 12 -1.72 8.05 5.04
N GLY A 13 -0.48 8.45 5.33
CA GLY A 13 0.49 8.86 4.32
C GLY A 13 0.79 7.74 3.31
N SER A 14 0.83 6.48 3.75
CA SER A 14 1.02 5.33 2.85
C SER A 14 -0.10 5.21 1.81
N LEU A 15 -1.38 5.35 2.22
CA LEU A 15 -2.50 5.32 1.26
C LEU A 15 -2.58 6.59 0.42
N GLN A 16 -2.19 7.75 0.98
CA GLN A 16 -2.08 8.99 0.22
C GLN A 16 -1.05 8.85 -0.92
N LEU A 17 0.10 8.21 -0.66
CA LEU A 17 1.10 7.95 -1.67
C LEU A 17 0.56 7.03 -2.78
N ALA A 18 -0.14 5.95 -2.43
CA ALA A 18 -0.77 5.07 -3.41
C ALA A 18 -1.76 5.82 -4.33
N ARG A 19 -2.60 6.70 -3.76
CA ARG A 19 -3.50 7.57 -4.54
C ARG A 19 -2.75 8.50 -5.47
N GLN A 20 -1.67 9.14 -4.99
CA GLN A 20 -0.88 10.07 -5.79
C GLN A 20 -0.19 9.38 -6.98
N LEU A 21 0.35 8.17 -6.78
CA LEU A 21 0.95 7.37 -7.85
C LEU A 21 -0.10 7.02 -8.92
N TRP A 22 -1.29 6.61 -8.49
CA TRP A 22 -2.38 6.28 -9.40
C TRP A 22 -2.88 7.51 -10.17
N GLN A 23 -3.08 8.63 -9.48
CA GLN A 23 -3.48 9.90 -10.11
C GLN A 23 -2.43 10.40 -11.10
N LEU A 24 -1.15 10.25 -10.80
CA LEU A 24 -0.07 10.59 -11.73
C LEU A 24 -0.12 9.70 -12.98
N ALA A 25 -0.38 8.39 -12.82
CA ALA A 25 -0.56 7.50 -13.95
C ALA A 25 -1.74 7.92 -14.84
N ASP A 26 -2.88 8.29 -14.24
CA ASP A 26 -4.06 8.76 -14.97
C ASP A 26 -3.81 10.12 -15.66
N LEU A 27 -3.06 11.03 -15.03
CA LEU A 27 -2.66 12.30 -15.64
C LEU A 27 -1.78 12.08 -16.88
N ILE A 28 -0.73 11.24 -16.77
CA ILE A 28 0.14 10.93 -17.90
C ILE A 28 -0.67 10.26 -19.02
N GLN A 29 -1.61 9.37 -18.69
CA GLN A 29 -2.47 8.72 -19.68
C GLN A 29 -3.38 9.74 -20.39
N SER A 30 -3.91 10.73 -19.67
CA SER A 30 -4.72 11.80 -20.28
C SER A 30 -3.88 12.68 -21.21
N GLU A 31 -2.69 13.09 -20.78
CA GLU A 31 -1.79 13.91 -21.61
C GLU A 31 -1.28 13.15 -22.85
N ASP A 32 -1.08 11.83 -22.73
CA ASP A 32 -0.70 10.96 -23.85
C ASP A 32 -1.80 10.93 -24.93
N ALA A 33 -3.07 10.84 -24.54
CA ALA A 33 -4.19 10.82 -25.48
C ALA A 33 -4.25 12.11 -26.33
N ASP A 34 -4.04 13.28 -25.73
CA ASP A 34 -4.00 14.56 -26.44
C ASP A 34 -2.78 14.64 -27.38
N ARG A 35 -1.62 14.19 -26.91
CA ARG A 35 -0.38 14.16 -27.71
C ARG A 35 -0.47 13.24 -28.93
N GLU A 36 -1.15 12.11 -28.83
CA GLU A 36 -1.31 11.20 -29.96
C GLU A 36 -2.12 11.84 -31.11
N VAL A 37 -3.13 12.66 -30.80
CA VAL A 37 -3.91 13.41 -31.81
C VAL A 37 -3.03 14.43 -32.55
N ASP A 38 -2.20 15.17 -31.82
CA ASP A 38 -1.26 16.12 -32.40
C ASP A 38 -0.18 15.40 -33.22
N ALA A 39 0.32 14.26 -32.72
CA ALA A 39 1.31 13.44 -33.39
C ALA A 39 0.78 12.84 -34.70
N ASP A 40 -0.48 12.41 -34.75
CA ASP A 40 -1.14 11.95 -35.98
C ASP A 40 -1.23 13.09 -37.01
N THR A 41 -1.63 14.28 -36.59
CA THR A 41 -1.71 15.46 -37.45
C THR A 41 -0.33 15.83 -38.00
N ALA A 42 0.70 15.78 -37.16
CA ALA A 42 2.08 16.02 -37.57
C ALA A 42 2.56 14.96 -38.56
N THR A 43 2.33 13.67 -38.26
CA THR A 43 2.75 12.55 -39.12
C THR A 43 2.18 12.65 -40.53
N ALA A 44 0.91 13.05 -40.66
CA ALA A 44 0.24 13.22 -41.95
C ALA A 44 0.81 14.35 -42.81
N LYS A 45 1.51 15.33 -42.21
CA LYS A 45 2.03 16.54 -42.90
C LYS A 45 3.55 16.58 -42.94
N PHE A 46 4.23 15.73 -42.18
CA PHE A 46 5.67 15.77 -41.98
C PHE A 46 6.36 14.93 -43.06
N GLU A 47 6.70 15.59 -44.15
CA GLU A 47 7.43 15.00 -45.28
C GLU A 47 8.92 15.36 -45.22
N GLY A 48 9.75 14.51 -45.81
CA GLY A 48 11.18 14.76 -46.00
C GLY A 48 12.11 13.77 -45.30
N PRO A 49 13.43 14.03 -45.30
CA PRO A 49 14.46 13.07 -44.89
C PRO A 49 14.38 12.59 -43.44
N HIS A 50 13.57 13.25 -42.60
CA HIS A 50 13.44 12.97 -41.17
C HIS A 50 12.09 12.33 -40.80
N ALA A 51 11.21 12.05 -41.76
CA ALA A 51 9.88 11.50 -41.50
C ALA A 51 9.95 10.16 -40.73
N ASP A 52 10.78 9.23 -41.19
CA ASP A 52 10.97 7.93 -40.53
C ASP A 52 11.53 8.07 -39.11
N SER A 53 12.45 9.02 -38.91
CA SER A 53 13.01 9.30 -37.59
C SER A 53 11.98 9.88 -36.63
N PHE A 54 11.05 10.69 -37.13
CA PHE A 54 9.94 11.22 -36.35
C PHE A 54 8.98 10.10 -35.91
N VAL A 55 8.56 9.24 -36.84
CA VAL A 55 7.69 8.09 -36.55
C VAL A 55 8.35 7.14 -35.54
N ALA A 56 9.62 6.80 -35.72
CA ALA A 56 10.34 5.93 -34.79
C ALA A 56 10.43 6.52 -33.37
N ARG A 57 10.68 7.83 -33.24
CA ARG A 57 10.74 8.50 -31.94
C ARG A 57 9.38 8.55 -31.25
N ARG A 58 8.30 8.78 -32.00
CA ARG A 58 6.93 8.74 -31.49
C ARG A 58 6.62 7.37 -30.87
N GLU A 59 6.88 6.29 -31.61
CA GLU A 59 6.65 4.92 -31.11
C GLU A 59 7.47 4.58 -29.86
N GLN A 60 8.73 5.04 -29.82
CA GLN A 60 9.57 4.89 -28.64
C GLN A 60 9.01 5.65 -27.43
N GLU A 61 8.54 6.88 -27.64
CA GLU A 61 7.96 7.69 -26.57
C GLU A 61 6.67 7.07 -26.03
N ARG A 62 5.79 6.60 -26.92
CA ARG A 62 4.56 5.89 -26.57
C ARG A 62 4.82 4.63 -25.73
N THR A 63 5.82 3.84 -26.14
CA THR A 63 6.25 2.64 -25.40
C THR A 63 6.77 3.00 -24.01
N SER A 64 7.59 4.05 -23.93
CA SER A 64 8.12 4.57 -22.65
C SER A 64 6.99 5.02 -21.72
N ARG A 65 6.03 5.81 -22.21
CA ARG A 65 4.90 6.29 -21.41
C ARG A 65 4.02 5.14 -20.92
N THR A 66 3.70 4.18 -21.79
CA THR A 66 2.96 2.96 -21.40
C THR A 66 3.65 2.20 -20.28
N THR A 67 4.99 2.11 -20.35
CA THR A 67 5.81 1.46 -19.31
C THR A 67 5.74 2.22 -17.99
N VAL A 68 5.88 3.55 -18.01
CA VAL A 68 5.80 4.41 -16.82
C VAL A 68 4.42 4.36 -16.17
N ILE A 69 3.35 4.46 -16.96
CA ILE A 69 1.96 4.36 -16.45
C ILE A 69 1.74 3.02 -15.75
N SER A 70 2.23 1.93 -16.35
CA SER A 70 2.08 0.59 -15.77
C SER A 70 2.86 0.47 -14.46
N ALA A 71 4.12 0.93 -14.43
CA ALA A 71 4.95 0.92 -13.23
C ALA A 71 4.33 1.73 -12.08
N LEU A 72 3.81 2.94 -12.36
CA LEU A 72 3.13 3.75 -11.34
C LEU A 72 1.90 3.05 -10.74
N ARG A 73 1.13 2.34 -11.57
CA ARG A 73 -0.04 1.58 -11.12
C ARG A 73 0.36 0.37 -10.28
N ASP A 74 1.42 -0.32 -10.66
CA ASP A 74 1.95 -1.45 -9.90
C ASP A 74 2.53 -0.98 -8.56
N ASP A 75 3.28 0.11 -8.54
CA ASP A 75 3.80 0.71 -7.31
C ASP A 75 2.66 1.14 -6.36
N ALA A 76 1.58 1.72 -6.88
CA ALA A 76 0.41 2.07 -6.08
C ALA A 76 -0.23 0.85 -5.42
N ARG A 77 -0.36 -0.28 -6.15
CA ARG A 77 -0.89 -1.54 -5.61
C ARG A 77 0.06 -2.16 -4.58
N ASN A 78 1.36 -2.17 -4.87
CA ASN A 78 2.38 -2.67 -3.95
C ASN A 78 2.36 -1.90 -2.63
N TRP A 79 2.16 -0.58 -2.67
CA TRP A 79 1.98 0.24 -1.47
C TRP A 79 0.72 -0.13 -0.68
N ALA A 80 -0.40 -0.40 -1.35
CA ALA A 80 -1.62 -0.85 -0.69
C ALA A 80 -1.46 -2.24 -0.04
N GLU A 81 -0.73 -3.16 -0.66
CA GLU A 81 -0.38 -4.47 -0.09
C GLU A 81 0.52 -4.34 1.14
N ALA A 82 1.54 -3.46 1.07
CA ALA A 82 2.42 -3.17 2.19
C ALA A 82 1.64 -2.54 3.36
N TRP A 83 0.70 -1.64 3.07
CA TRP A 83 -0.20 -1.06 4.06
C TRP A 83 -1.03 -2.13 4.78
N ALA A 84 -1.64 -3.06 4.04
CA ALA A 84 -2.46 -4.12 4.62
C ALA A 84 -1.62 -5.05 5.50
N THR A 85 -0.42 -5.40 5.04
CA THR A 85 0.55 -6.20 5.81
C THR A 85 0.96 -5.49 7.11
N ALA A 86 1.24 -4.19 7.05
CA ALA A 86 1.59 -3.40 8.22
C ALA A 86 0.43 -3.31 9.22
N MET A 87 -0.81 -3.16 8.75
CA MET A 87 -1.99 -3.08 9.60
C MET A 87 -2.28 -4.42 10.29
N ASP A 88 -2.15 -5.53 9.56
CA ASP A 88 -2.27 -6.88 10.12
C ASP A 88 -1.23 -7.12 11.24
N GLN A 89 0.03 -6.74 10.98
CA GLN A 89 1.09 -6.84 11.99
C GLN A 89 0.83 -5.94 13.20
N GLN A 90 0.36 -4.70 13.00
CA GLN A 90 0.00 -3.80 14.08
C GLN A 90 -1.12 -4.38 14.94
N ASN A 91 -2.15 -4.96 14.33
CA ASN A 91 -3.26 -5.58 15.04
C ASN A 91 -2.83 -6.80 15.85
N LYS A 92 -1.90 -7.62 15.31
CA LYS A 92 -1.28 -8.73 16.05
C LYS A 92 -0.44 -8.24 17.23
N ASN A 93 0.33 -7.16 17.04
CA ASN A 93 1.12 -6.56 18.11
C ASN A 93 0.21 -6.01 19.23
N ASN A 94 -0.88 -5.33 18.87
CA ASN A 94 -1.85 -4.81 19.85
C ASN A 94 -2.51 -5.96 20.64
N ARG A 95 -2.84 -7.08 19.98
CA ARG A 95 -3.34 -8.27 20.66
C ARG A 95 -2.30 -8.83 21.63
N ALA A 96 -1.06 -9.01 21.18
CA ALA A 96 0.00 -9.57 22.02
C ALA A 96 0.25 -8.72 23.27
N ALA A 97 0.26 -7.39 23.11
CA ALA A 97 0.37 -6.46 24.25
C ALA A 97 -0.78 -6.63 25.24
N ARG A 98 -2.02 -6.81 24.76
CA ARG A 98 -3.18 -7.04 25.63
C ARG A 98 -3.12 -8.37 26.36
N VAL A 99 -2.73 -9.44 25.67
CA VAL A 99 -2.56 -10.78 26.29
C VAL A 99 -1.52 -10.72 27.40
N GLU A 100 -0.41 -10.01 27.17
CA GLU A 100 0.63 -9.84 28.19
C GLU A 100 0.11 -9.04 29.39
N GLU A 101 -0.64 -7.97 29.16
CA GLU A 101 -1.26 -7.20 30.24
C GLU A 101 -2.22 -8.06 31.09
N ILE A 102 -3.00 -8.94 30.46
CA ILE A 102 -3.87 -9.89 31.17
C ILE A 102 -3.04 -10.88 32.01
N ARG A 103 -1.95 -11.43 31.44
CA ARG A 103 -1.03 -12.33 32.15
C ARG A 103 -0.36 -11.64 33.35
N GLU A 104 0.07 -10.39 33.17
CA GLU A 104 0.74 -9.61 34.21
C GLU A 104 -0.24 -9.26 35.35
N ASN A 105 -1.48 -8.90 35.03
CA ASN A 105 -2.51 -8.55 36.01
C ASN A 105 -3.06 -9.74 36.80
N ARG A 106 -2.81 -10.99 36.38
CA ARG A 106 -3.15 -12.19 37.17
C ARG A 106 -2.29 -12.29 38.42
N GLY A 107 -2.95 -12.40 39.57
CA GLY A 107 -2.29 -12.52 40.86
C GLY A 107 -1.48 -13.82 41.00
N ALA A 108 -0.53 -13.86 41.93
CA ALA A 108 0.33 -15.03 42.17
C ALA A 108 -0.44 -16.33 42.50
N LEU A 109 -1.66 -16.21 43.04
CA LEU A 109 -2.57 -17.32 43.34
C LEU A 109 -3.22 -17.92 42.09
N GLU A 110 -3.62 -17.09 41.12
CA GLU A 110 -4.16 -17.55 39.83
C GLU A 110 -3.07 -18.17 38.95
N ARG A 111 -1.85 -17.60 38.96
CA ARG A 111 -0.69 -18.20 38.27
C ARG A 111 -0.34 -19.60 38.80
N PHE A 112 -0.55 -19.83 40.10
CA PHE A 112 -0.36 -21.16 40.71
C PHE A 112 -1.46 -22.14 40.27
N GLY A 113 -2.69 -21.67 40.05
CA GLY A 113 -3.79 -22.45 39.46
C GLY A 113 -3.54 -22.79 37.99
N ASP A 114 -3.13 -21.81 37.17
CA ASP A 114 -2.83 -22.01 35.74
C ASP A 114 -1.70 -23.01 35.48
N LEU A 115 -0.75 -23.14 36.41
CA LEU A 115 0.30 -24.17 36.31
C LEU A 115 -0.28 -25.60 36.28
N PHE A 116 -1.47 -25.81 36.86
CA PHE A 116 -2.16 -27.10 36.91
C PHE A 116 -3.29 -27.24 35.88
N VAL A 117 -3.88 -26.15 35.38
CA VAL A 117 -5.08 -26.17 34.51
C VAL A 117 -4.82 -25.62 33.09
N GLY A 118 -3.72 -24.90 32.88
CA GLY A 118 -3.35 -24.22 31.62
C GLY A 118 -3.70 -22.73 31.64
N ASP A 119 -2.87 -21.89 31.00
CA ASP A 119 -3.08 -20.44 30.83
C ASP A 119 -4.08 -20.15 29.70
N ASP A 120 -5.25 -19.58 30.03
CA ASP A 120 -6.32 -19.21 29.08
C ASP A 120 -6.22 -17.74 28.59
N SER A 121 -5.16 -17.00 28.92
CA SER A 121 -5.02 -15.57 28.57
C SER A 121 -5.14 -15.30 27.06
N ASP A 122 -4.65 -16.22 26.23
CA ASP A 122 -4.75 -16.12 24.78
C ASP A 122 -6.19 -16.33 24.25
N GLU A 123 -7.03 -17.07 24.97
CA GLU A 123 -8.44 -17.30 24.61
C GLU A 123 -9.32 -16.08 24.92
N GLN A 124 -8.87 -15.23 25.84
CA GLN A 124 -9.61 -14.03 26.25
C GLN A 124 -9.48 -12.86 25.26
N VAL A 125 -8.49 -12.88 24.37
CA VAL A 125 -8.31 -11.86 23.32
C VAL A 125 -8.44 -12.49 21.94
N PRO A 126 -9.51 -12.19 21.18
CA PRO A 126 -9.73 -12.79 19.87
C PRO A 126 -8.60 -12.45 18.90
N MET A 127 -8.30 -13.37 17.99
CA MET A 127 -7.35 -13.12 16.90
C MET A 127 -7.92 -12.01 16.00
N PRO A 128 -7.11 -11.00 15.60
CA PRO A 128 -7.57 -10.01 14.65
C PRO A 128 -7.88 -10.66 13.29
N ASP A 129 -8.93 -10.15 12.64
CA ASP A 129 -9.27 -10.56 11.28
C ASP A 129 -8.20 -10.09 10.28
N PRO A 130 -7.94 -10.86 9.20
CA PRO A 130 -7.03 -10.44 8.14
C PRO A 130 -7.48 -9.12 7.50
N VAL A 131 -6.52 -8.22 7.31
CA VAL A 131 -6.78 -6.92 6.67
C VAL A 131 -6.87 -7.07 5.15
N ALA A 132 -7.98 -6.64 4.56
CA ALA A 132 -8.14 -6.63 3.11
C ALA A 132 -7.24 -5.57 2.44
N VAL A 133 -6.78 -5.80 1.22
CA VAL A 133 -5.94 -4.83 0.49
C VAL A 133 -6.81 -3.69 -0.06
N PRO A 134 -6.48 -2.41 0.22
CA PRO A 134 -7.12 -1.27 -0.43
C PRO A 134 -6.96 -1.30 -1.95
N SER A 135 -8.03 -0.99 -2.69
CA SER A 135 -8.03 -1.04 -4.15
C SER A 135 -8.13 0.34 -4.79
N ALA A 136 -7.55 0.46 -5.98
CA ALA A 136 -7.69 1.63 -6.84
C ALA A 136 -9.15 1.93 -7.22
N PRO A 137 -9.47 3.18 -7.64
CA PRO A 137 -8.58 4.34 -7.65
C PRO A 137 -8.46 5.02 -6.28
N ASP A 138 -9.40 4.75 -5.37
CA ASP A 138 -9.54 5.52 -4.14
C ASP A 138 -8.60 5.05 -3.02
N PHE A 139 -8.13 3.79 -3.06
CA PHE A 139 -7.31 3.18 -2.01
C PHE A 139 -7.87 3.51 -0.61
N ALA A 140 -9.17 3.31 -0.44
CA ALA A 140 -9.83 3.58 0.84
C ALA A 140 -9.29 2.61 1.91
N PRO A 141 -9.03 3.08 3.15
CA PRO A 141 -8.61 2.20 4.22
C PRO A 141 -9.66 1.13 4.47
N THR A 142 -9.22 -0.12 4.57
CA THR A 142 -10.08 -1.29 4.73
C THR A 142 -10.14 -1.79 6.18
N ALA A 143 -9.31 -1.23 7.05
CA ALA A 143 -9.20 -1.58 8.45
C ALA A 143 -8.67 -0.39 9.26
N THR A 144 -8.85 -0.47 10.57
CA THR A 144 -8.28 0.45 11.56
C THR A 144 -7.50 -0.35 12.60
N PRO A 145 -6.56 0.27 13.34
CA PRO A 145 -5.89 -0.40 14.43
C PRO A 145 -6.88 -0.91 15.48
N ASN A 146 -6.76 -2.17 15.89
CA ASN A 146 -7.56 -2.73 16.98
C ASN A 146 -7.09 -2.15 18.31
N VAL A 147 -8.02 -1.65 19.12
CA VAL A 147 -7.77 -1.15 20.48
C VAL A 147 -8.48 -2.11 21.44
N TYR A 148 -7.72 -2.70 22.38
CA TYR A 148 -8.20 -3.68 23.34
C TYR A 148 -8.18 -3.15 24.78
#